data_AF-A0A930RGQ8-F1
#
_entry.id   AF-A0A930RGQ8-F1
#
_cell.length_a   1.000
_cell.length_b   1.000
_cell.length_c   1.000
_cell.angle_alpha   90.00
_cell.angle_beta   90.00
_cell.angle_gamma   90.00
#
_symmetry.space_group_name_H-M   'P 1'
#
loop_
_entity.id
_entity.type
_entity.pdbx_description
1 polymer ?
#
loop_
_entity_poly.entity_id
_entity_poly.type
_entity_poly.pdbx_seq_one_letter_code
_entity_poly.pdbx_strand_id
1 'polypeptide(L)'
;VAGSLANAYAWEKETADRKYLDDTRILRAEEFDKVVAEFRERRRLQPDYPVTLLPIHIHHMSYRELDHKIANSIRAEDVIGATEKGVSLLLSDVTGKTLAMVRERLAKVGIETGESQSL
;
A
#
# COMPACT_ATOMS: atom_id res chain seq x y z
N VAL A 1 21.26 -21.30 1.41
CA VAL A 1 19.90 -20.96 0.96
C VAL A 1 19.54 -19.56 1.46
N ALA A 2 19.95 -18.53 0.72
CA ALA A 2 19.70 -17.13 1.05
C ALA A 2 19.60 -16.40 -0.29
N GLY A 3 18.38 -16.16 -0.79
CA GLY A 3 18.25 -15.70 -2.18
C GLY A 3 16.90 -15.14 -2.62
N SER A 4 15.96 -14.84 -1.71
CA SER A 4 14.60 -14.48 -2.16
C SER A 4 14.04 -13.17 -1.62
N LEU A 5 14.75 -12.46 -0.72
CA LEU A 5 14.28 -11.17 -0.19
C LEU A 5 15.09 -9.96 -0.69
N ALA A 6 16.27 -10.18 -1.28
CA ALA A 6 17.17 -9.09 -1.69
C ALA A 6 16.92 -8.58 -3.12
N ASN A 7 16.23 -9.35 -3.98
CA ASN A 7 16.02 -8.96 -5.39
C ASN A 7 14.79 -8.06 -5.62
N ALA A 8 13.90 -7.91 -4.65
CA ALA A 8 12.76 -6.98 -4.75
C ALA A 8 13.19 -5.52 -4.53
N TYR A 9 14.21 -5.30 -3.69
CA TYR A 9 14.75 -3.97 -3.41
C TYR A 9 15.60 -3.38 -4.57
N ALA A 10 15.98 -4.20 -5.55
CA ALA A 10 16.84 -3.76 -6.66
C ALA A 10 16.11 -2.93 -7.74
N TRP A 11 14.77 -2.96 -7.76
CA TRP A 11 13.96 -2.09 -8.62
C TRP A 11 13.76 -0.67 -8.06
N GLU A 12 14.26 -0.39 -6.85
CA GLU A 12 13.91 0.81 -6.09
C GLU A 12 14.70 2.09 -6.44
N LYS A 13 15.85 2.00 -7.13
CA LYS A 13 16.73 3.20 -7.23
C LYS A 13 16.63 4.03 -8.49
N GLU A 14 16.19 3.50 -9.63
CA GLU A 14 16.34 4.22 -10.90
C GLU A 14 15.05 4.93 -11.39
N THR A 15 13.89 4.60 -10.81
CA THR A 15 12.59 5.15 -11.25
C THR A 15 11.77 5.84 -10.17
N ALA A 16 12.32 6.00 -8.96
CA ALA A 16 11.59 6.62 -7.84
C ALA A 16 11.01 8.00 -8.21
N ASP A 17 11.75 8.82 -8.94
CA ASP A 17 11.34 10.19 -9.27
C ASP A 17 10.07 10.28 -10.17
N ARG A 18 9.79 9.25 -10.99
CA ARG A 18 8.59 9.25 -11.86
C ARG A 18 7.41 8.49 -11.27
N LYS A 19 7.65 7.56 -10.35
CA LYS A 19 6.64 6.61 -9.88
C LYS A 19 5.77 7.16 -8.77
N TYR A 20 6.30 8.09 -7.97
CA TYR A 20 5.60 8.66 -6.83
C TYR A 20 5.01 10.05 -7.12
N LEU A 21 3.99 10.42 -6.36
CA LEU A 21 3.39 11.75 -6.40
C LEU A 21 4.16 12.71 -5.49
N ASP A 22 4.73 13.78 -6.07
CA ASP A 22 5.12 15.01 -5.34
C ASP A 22 5.93 14.76 -4.05
N ASP A 23 7.04 14.01 -4.15
CA ASP A 23 7.94 13.66 -3.02
C ASP A 23 7.32 12.78 -1.92
N THR A 24 6.14 12.20 -2.15
CA THR A 24 5.50 11.23 -1.23
C THR A 24 5.89 9.79 -1.55
N ARG A 25 5.50 8.82 -0.71
CA ARG A 25 5.62 7.38 -1.03
C ARG A 25 4.38 6.84 -1.75
N ILE A 26 3.48 7.72 -2.18
CA ILE A 26 2.23 7.37 -2.85
C ILE A 26 2.53 7.15 -4.33
N LEU A 27 2.39 5.91 -4.78
CA LEU A 27 2.51 5.55 -6.19
C LEU A 27 1.43 6.25 -7.02
N ARG A 28 1.75 6.63 -8.26
CA ARG A 28 0.74 7.03 -9.23
C ARG A 28 -0.20 5.86 -9.54
N ALA A 29 -1.42 6.14 -9.96
CA ALA A 29 -2.41 5.11 -10.28
C ALA A 29 -1.88 4.04 -11.26
N GLU A 30 -1.13 4.46 -12.29
CA GLU A 30 -0.51 3.56 -13.26
C GLU A 30 0.51 2.60 -12.65
N GLU A 31 1.30 3.07 -11.67
CA GLU A 31 2.31 2.25 -11.00
C GLU A 31 1.68 1.38 -9.92
N PHE A 32 0.66 1.89 -9.24
CA PHE A 32 -0.08 1.13 -8.26
C PHE A 32 -0.79 -0.07 -8.90
N ASP A 33 -1.37 0.09 -10.09
CA ASP A 33 -1.98 -1.01 -10.83
C ASP A 33 -0.98 -2.13 -11.14
N LYS A 34 0.25 -1.77 -11.57
CA LYS A 34 1.33 -2.74 -11.79
C LYS A 34 1.70 -3.50 -10.52
N VAL A 35 1.79 -2.80 -9.39
CA VAL A 35 2.08 -3.43 -8.09
C VAL A 35 0.95 -4.39 -7.71
N VAL A 36 -0.31 -3.97 -7.82
CA VAL A 36 -1.47 -4.83 -7.56
C VAL A 36 -1.44 -6.09 -8.44
N ALA A 37 -1.12 -5.94 -9.73
CA ALA A 37 -0.96 -7.07 -10.65
C ALA A 37 0.19 -8.01 -10.24
N GLU A 38 1.33 -7.47 -9.82
CA GLU A 38 2.46 -8.27 -9.32
C GLU A 38 2.06 -9.05 -8.06
N PHE A 39 1.39 -8.42 -7.10
CA PHE A 39 0.91 -9.11 -5.91
C PHE A 39 -0.11 -10.21 -6.24
N ARG A 40 -0.97 -9.99 -7.24
CA ARG A 40 -1.92 -11.01 -7.70
C ARG A 40 -1.21 -12.21 -8.33
N GLU A 41 -0.20 -11.98 -9.15
CA GLU A 41 0.62 -13.06 -9.71
C GLU A 41 1.44 -13.76 -8.61
N ARG A 42 1.98 -13.01 -7.64
CA ARG A 42 2.67 -13.58 -6.48
C ARG A 42 1.73 -14.44 -5.64
N ARG A 43 0.47 -14.03 -5.43
CA ARG A 43 -0.56 -14.85 -4.78
C ARG A 43 -0.88 -16.11 -5.58
N ARG A 44 -0.87 -16.04 -6.91
CA ARG A 44 -1.04 -17.24 -7.76
C ARG A 44 0.08 -18.25 -7.55
N LEU A 45 1.31 -17.78 -7.34
CA LEU A 45 2.47 -18.62 -7.03
C LEU A 45 2.51 -19.06 -5.54
N GLN A 46 2.00 -18.23 -4.63
CA GLN A 46 1.93 -18.46 -3.19
C GLN A 46 0.49 -18.21 -2.69
N PRO A 47 -0.41 -19.20 -2.82
CA PRO A 47 -1.83 -19.03 -2.47
C PRO A 47 -2.07 -18.75 -0.99
N ASP A 48 -1.09 -19.05 -0.13
CA ASP A 48 -1.13 -18.81 1.31
C ASP A 48 -0.73 -17.38 1.69
N TYR A 49 -0.40 -16.51 0.72
CA TYR A 49 0.00 -15.13 0.98
C TYR A 49 -1.21 -14.19 0.91
N PRO A 50 -1.76 -13.71 2.06
CA PRO A 50 -2.93 -12.87 2.06
C PRO A 50 -2.55 -11.45 1.60
N VAL A 51 -3.25 -10.96 0.58
CA VAL A 51 -3.11 -9.60 0.08
C VAL A 51 -4.46 -8.90 0.27
N THR A 52 -4.43 -7.73 0.92
CA THR A 52 -5.64 -6.94 1.17
C THR A 52 -5.44 -5.54 0.63
N LEU A 53 -6.37 -5.11 -0.21
CA LEU A 53 -6.47 -3.75 -0.71
C LEU A 53 -7.41 -2.95 0.20
N LEU A 54 -6.92 -1.87 0.79
CA LEU A 54 -7.67 -0.99 1.67
C LEU A 54 -7.76 0.42 1.05
N PRO A 55 -8.90 0.80 0.45
CA PRO A 55 -9.10 2.16 -0.04
C PRO A 55 -9.16 3.16 1.11
N ILE A 56 -8.60 4.34 0.91
CA ILE A 56 -8.51 5.43 1.86
C ILE A 56 -9.16 6.68 1.27
N HIS A 57 -10.03 7.31 2.05
CA HIS A 57 -10.70 8.53 1.68
C HIS A 57 -9.91 9.74 2.15
N ILE A 58 -9.51 10.58 1.19
CA ILE A 58 -8.75 11.80 1.44
C ILE A 58 -9.76 12.95 1.58
N HIS A 59 -10.30 13.16 2.78
CA HIS A 59 -11.22 14.26 3.04
C HIS A 59 -10.45 15.54 3.33
N HIS A 60 -10.40 16.47 2.35
CA HIS A 60 -9.77 17.81 2.47
C HIS A 60 -8.30 17.82 2.96
N MET A 61 -7.58 16.70 2.88
CA MET A 61 -6.19 16.57 3.33
C MET A 61 -5.22 16.54 2.15
N SER A 62 -4.02 17.09 2.32
CA SER A 62 -2.97 17.00 1.32
C SER A 62 -2.36 15.59 1.28
N TYR A 63 -1.96 15.11 0.10
CA TYR A 63 -1.29 13.81 -0.08
C TYR A 63 -0.08 13.62 0.84
N ARG A 64 0.69 14.69 1.08
CA ARG A 64 1.86 14.68 1.98
C ARG A 64 1.51 14.47 3.45
N GLU A 65 0.42 15.08 3.92
CA GLU A 65 -0.04 14.89 5.31
C GLU A 65 -0.60 13.48 5.50
N LEU A 66 -1.33 12.98 4.49
CA LEU A 66 -1.83 11.61 4.47
C LEU A 66 -0.66 10.62 4.52
N ASP A 67 0.33 10.78 3.64
CA ASP A 67 1.54 9.97 3.60
C ASP A 67 2.22 9.90 4.97
N HIS A 68 2.46 11.05 5.60
CA HIS A 68 3.12 11.10 6.91
C HIS A 68 2.31 10.42 8.03
N LYS A 69 0.99 10.59 8.02
CA LYS A 69 0.09 9.93 9.00
C LYS A 69 0.02 8.42 8.79
N ILE A 70 -0.06 7.98 7.53
CA ILE A 70 -0.11 6.56 7.17
C ILE A 70 1.23 5.90 7.42
N ALA A 71 2.35 6.54 7.06
CA ALA A 71 3.70 6.00 7.19
C ALA A 71 4.07 5.62 8.63
N ASN A 72 3.48 6.28 9.63
CA ASN A 72 3.64 5.92 11.04
C ASN A 72 2.75 4.74 11.49
N SER A 73 1.75 4.40 10.69
CA SER A 73 0.70 3.42 11.00
C SER A 73 0.91 2.09 10.27
N ILE A 74 1.56 2.12 9.11
CA ILE A 74 1.82 0.97 8.22
C ILE A 74 3.29 0.53 8.27
N ARG A 75 3.58 -0.68 7.78
CA ARG A 75 4.94 -1.22 7.69
C ARG A 75 5.63 -0.80 6.39
N ALA A 76 6.94 -0.95 6.34
CA ALA A 76 7.72 -0.66 5.13
C ALA A 76 7.39 -1.58 3.93
N GLU A 77 6.79 -2.74 4.20
CA GLU A 77 6.32 -3.69 3.17
C GLU A 77 4.96 -3.32 2.56
N ASP A 78 4.20 -2.45 3.22
CA ASP A 78 2.89 -2.02 2.77
C ASP A 78 3.04 -0.91 1.72
N VAL A 79 2.27 -1.00 0.63
CA VAL A 79 2.40 -0.09 -0.52
C VAL A 79 1.20 0.85 -0.60
N ILE A 80 1.44 2.14 -0.78
CA ILE A 80 0.38 3.14 -0.98
C ILE A 80 0.37 3.57 -2.43
N GLY A 81 -0.80 3.70 -3.04
CA GLY A 81 -0.94 4.30 -4.35
C GLY A 81 -2.23 5.06 -4.55
N ALA A 82 -2.18 6.04 -5.43
CA ALA A 82 -3.33 6.82 -5.86
C ALA A 82 -4.26 5.96 -6.70
N THR A 83 -5.57 6.18 -6.57
CA THR A 83 -6.61 5.57 -7.40
C THR A 83 -7.60 6.64 -7.83
N GLU A 84 -8.52 6.33 -8.75
CA GLU A 84 -9.56 7.29 -9.18
C GLU A 84 -10.42 7.82 -8.02
N LYS A 85 -10.48 7.09 -6.90
CA LYS A 85 -11.24 7.48 -5.69
C LYS A 85 -10.39 8.20 -4.63
N GLY A 86 -9.10 8.41 -4.87
CA GLY A 86 -8.18 9.01 -3.90
C GLY A 86 -6.91 8.19 -3.75
N VAL A 87 -6.74 7.52 -2.62
CA VAL A 87 -5.56 6.70 -2.30
C VAL A 87 -6.00 5.33 -1.81
N SER A 88 -5.23 4.30 -2.10
CA SER A 88 -5.43 2.95 -1.62
C SER A 88 -4.14 2.41 -1.04
N LEU A 89 -4.27 1.66 0.03
CA LEU A 89 -3.18 0.97 0.71
C LEU A 89 -3.27 -0.51 0.38
N LEU A 90 -2.20 -1.07 -0.15
CA LEU A 90 -2.01 -2.48 -0.38
C LEU A 90 -1.26 -3.05 0.80
N LEU A 91 -1.96 -3.85 1.59
CA LEU A 91 -1.43 -4.54 2.75
C LEU A 91 -1.12 -5.98 2.37
N SER A 92 0.11 -6.39 2.61
CA SER A 92 0.57 -7.74 2.33
C SER A 92 0.84 -8.50 3.63
N ASP A 93 0.56 -9.80 3.66
CA ASP A 93 0.69 -10.64 4.87
C ASP A 93 -0.19 -10.20 6.06
N VAL A 94 -1.29 -9.49 5.80
CA VAL A 94 -2.22 -9.08 6.87
C VAL A 94 -3.37 -10.06 7.02
N THR A 95 -3.56 -10.55 8.24
CA THR A 95 -4.78 -11.26 8.62
C THR A 95 -5.91 -10.28 8.94
N GLY A 96 -7.16 -10.74 8.93
CA GLY A 96 -8.32 -9.89 9.25
C GLY A 96 -8.22 -9.20 10.63
N LYS A 97 -7.53 -9.81 11.59
CA LYS A 97 -7.28 -9.21 12.92
C LYS A 97 -6.28 -8.05 12.84
N THR A 98 -5.17 -8.23 12.12
CA THR A 98 -4.18 -7.15 11.90
C THR A 98 -4.81 -6.01 11.10
N LEU A 99 -5.60 -6.34 10.07
CA LEU A 99 -6.33 -5.36 9.28
C LEU A 99 -7.27 -4.49 10.13
N ALA A 100 -8.04 -5.10 11.04
CA ALA A 100 -8.90 -4.35 11.95
C ALA A 100 -8.08 -3.39 12.84
N MET A 101 -6.92 -3.81 13.32
CA MET A 101 -6.02 -2.95 14.10
C MET A 101 -5.45 -1.79 13.28
N VAL A 102 -5.06 -2.03 12.02
CA VAL A 102 -4.57 -0.97 11.12
C VAL A 102 -5.68 0.03 10.82
N ARG A 103 -6.89 -0.44 10.51
CA ARG A 103 -8.06 0.44 10.30
C ARG A 103 -8.37 1.30 11.53
N GLU A 104 -8.32 0.71 12.73
CA GLU A 104 -8.53 1.46 13.97
C GLU A 104 -7.45 2.53 14.18
N ARG A 105 -6.18 2.22 13.89
CA ARG A 105 -5.09 3.20 13.99
C ARG A 105 -5.24 4.32 12.97
N LEU A 106 -5.63 3.99 11.73
CA LEU A 106 -5.92 4.97 10.68
C LEU A 106 -7.07 5.89 11.10
N ALA A 107 -8.16 5.33 11.62
CA ALA A 107 -9.27 6.10 12.15
C ALA A 107 -8.84 7.04 13.31
N LYS A 108 -7.96 6.56 14.21
CA LYS A 108 -7.40 7.38 15.31
C LYS A 108 -6.58 8.57 14.85
N VAL A 109 -5.92 8.49 13.69
CA VAL A 109 -5.19 9.63 13.09
C VAL A 109 -6.07 10.49 12.18
N GLY A 110 -7.38 10.22 12.13
CA GLY A 110 -8.35 10.94 11.32
C GLY A 110 -8.32 10.56 9.84
N ILE A 111 -7.93 9.32 9.53
CA ILE A 111 -7.97 8.75 8.18
C ILE A 111 -9.14 7.79 8.08
N GLU A 112 -10.07 8.11 7.17
CA GLU A 112 -11.20 7.25 6.87
C GLU A 112 -10.80 6.20 5.83
N THR A 113 -11.04 4.94 6.15
CA THR A 113 -10.76 3.80 5.25
C THR A 113 -12.07 3.19 4.78
N GLY A 114 -12.18 2.89 3.50
CA GLY A 114 -13.33 2.21 2.92
C GLY A 114 -13.35 0.71 3.23
N GLU A 115 -14.13 -0.03 2.44
CA GLU A 115 -14.19 -1.49 2.53
C GLU A 115 -12.89 -2.11 2.01
N SER A 116 -12.23 -2.88 2.88
CA SER A 116 -11.08 -3.68 2.52
C SER A 116 -11.47 -4.84 1.61
N GLN A 117 -10.77 -5.00 0.50
CA GLN A 117 -10.96 -6.10 -0.44
C GLN A 117 -9.76 -7.05 -0.38
N SER A 118 -9.99 -8.31 -0.03
CA SER A 118 -8.98 -9.36 -0.21
C SER A 118 -8.82 -9.66 -1.69
N LEU A 119 -7.58 -9.58 -2.18
CA LEU A 119 -7.21 -9.91 -3.57
C LEU A 119 -6.87 -11.38 -3.71
#